data_AF-A0A8T2K4W4-F1
#
_entry.id   AF-A0A8T2K4W4-F1
#
_cell.length_a   1.000
_cell.length_b   1.000
_cell.length_c   1.000
_cell.angle_alpha   90.00
_cell.angle_beta   90.00
_cell.angle_gamma   90.00
#
_symmetry.space_group_name_H-M   'P 1'
#
loop_
_entity.id
_entity.type
_entity.pdbx_description
1 polymer ?
#
loop_
_entity_poly.entity_id
_entity_poly.type
_entity_poly.pdbx_seq_one_letter_code
_entity_poly.pdbx_strand_id
1 'polypeptide(L)'
;MRLTLLLAMASKMKLPHDYRFGMSRPSTLAAQKRNPPGKKRSKVFVEPITDKEWKYFRGDIVQILNGKDNGKQGKVTQVVRARNWVVVEGLNTHYRYVGRSDDYRGTYVASEAPLLTRHVSLVDPTDRQPTEVEWRYSEEGERVRVSTRTGRIIPKPLFQRRDGIIPEQWKDGPKDTSLEDALEKTYTPSLKTFQEEIMEKMGIVETRRHRKSYWY
;
A
#
# COMPACT_ATOMS: atom_id res chain seq x y z
N MET A 1 32.89 4.39 0.33
CA MET A 1 31.58 3.70 0.38
C MET A 1 30.48 4.72 0.10
N ARG A 2 29.65 4.51 -0.93
CA ARG A 2 28.68 5.50 -1.43
C ARG A 2 27.56 5.73 -0.40
N LEU A 3 27.45 6.95 0.13
CA LEU A 3 26.41 7.41 1.08
C LEU A 3 24.98 7.04 0.62
N THR A 4 24.74 6.96 -0.69
CA THR A 4 23.46 6.58 -1.29
C THR A 4 23.03 5.15 -0.97
N LEU A 5 23.96 4.19 -0.90
CA LEU A 5 23.66 2.80 -0.56
C LEU A 5 23.36 2.64 0.94
N LEU A 6 24.07 3.38 1.80
CA LEU A 6 23.77 3.44 3.23
C LEU A 6 22.41 4.12 3.51
N LEU A 7 22.06 5.19 2.78
CA LEU A 7 20.73 5.82 2.87
C LEU A 7 19.61 4.89 2.38
N ALA A 8 19.86 4.14 1.30
CA ALA A 8 18.90 3.18 0.75
C ALA A 8 18.76 1.91 1.61
N MET A 9 19.81 1.50 2.33
CA MET A 9 19.73 0.44 3.34
C MET A 9 19.06 0.93 4.64
N ALA A 10 19.28 2.19 5.02
CA ALA A 10 18.60 2.83 6.14
C ALA A 10 17.10 3.08 5.87
N SER A 11 16.67 3.16 4.60
CA SER A 11 15.26 3.36 4.24
C SER A 11 14.40 2.10 4.39
N LYS A 12 14.99 0.90 4.30
CA LYS A 12 14.28 -0.38 4.50
C LYS A 12 14.23 -0.73 5.99
N MET A 13 13.17 -0.28 6.65
CA MET A 13 12.87 -0.65 8.04
C MET A 13 12.71 -2.18 8.19
N LYS A 14 13.57 -2.81 8.98
CA LYS A 14 13.40 -4.21 9.41
C LYS A 14 12.52 -4.24 10.66
N LEU A 15 11.33 -4.82 10.55
CA LEU A 15 10.44 -5.03 11.69
C LEU A 15 10.80 -6.33 12.41
N PRO A 16 10.74 -6.38 13.75
CA PRO A 16 10.86 -7.64 14.47
C PRO A 16 9.69 -8.56 14.08
N HIS A 17 9.93 -9.88 14.12
CA HIS A 17 8.92 -10.88 13.77
C HIS A 17 7.61 -10.70 14.58
N ASP A 18 7.73 -10.34 15.87
CA ASP A 18 6.60 -10.16 16.77
C ASP A 18 6.10 -8.70 16.83
N TYR A 19 6.35 -7.91 15.77
CA TYR A 19 5.91 -6.52 15.72
C TYR A 19 4.39 -6.39 15.81
N ARG A 20 3.91 -5.66 16.83
CA ARG A 20 2.47 -5.41 17.00
C ARG A 20 2.01 -4.21 16.17
N PHE A 21 1.38 -4.50 15.03
CA PHE A 21 0.76 -3.47 14.20
C PHE A 21 -0.32 -2.69 14.94
N GLY A 22 -0.32 -1.38 14.72
CA GLY A 22 -1.33 -0.44 15.20
C GLY A 22 -1.88 0.42 14.06
N MET A 23 -2.54 1.52 14.42
CA MET A 23 -3.06 2.48 13.44
C MET A 23 -1.96 3.31 12.76
N SER A 24 -0.92 3.64 13.52
CA SER A 24 0.24 4.38 13.02
C SER A 24 1.12 3.50 12.14
N ARG A 25 1.68 4.08 11.07
CA ARG A 25 2.64 3.38 10.21
C ARG A 25 3.89 3.02 11.02
N PRO A 26 4.55 1.87 10.75
CA PRO A 26 5.69 1.43 11.56
C PRO A 26 6.86 2.42 11.59
N SER A 27 7.10 3.15 10.50
CA SER A 27 8.18 4.14 10.41
C SER A 27 7.92 5.44 11.18
N THR A 28 6.72 5.65 11.71
CA THR A 28 6.35 6.89 12.41
C THR A 28 6.90 6.91 13.85
N LEU A 29 7.31 8.09 14.34
CA LEU A 29 7.76 8.28 15.73
C LEU A 29 6.74 7.78 16.76
N ALA A 30 5.45 7.96 16.52
CA ALA A 30 4.38 7.43 17.38
C ALA A 30 4.39 5.89 17.48
N ALA A 31 4.69 5.20 16.38
CA ALA A 31 4.81 3.76 16.35
C ALA A 31 6.09 3.29 17.07
N GLN A 32 7.21 3.99 16.86
CA GLN A 32 8.47 3.71 17.55
C GLN A 32 8.34 3.90 19.08
N LYS A 33 7.69 4.99 19.54
CA LYS A 33 7.41 5.21 20.97
C LYS A 33 6.51 4.11 21.55
N ARG A 34 5.52 3.64 20.79
CA ARG A 34 4.59 2.57 21.24
C ARG A 34 5.26 1.19 21.27
N ASN A 35 6.12 0.92 20.29
CA ASN A 35 6.81 -0.34 20.06
C ASN A 35 8.33 -0.11 20.03
N PRO A 36 8.95 0.26 21.17
CA PRO A 36 10.40 0.39 21.23
C PRO A 36 11.07 -0.98 21.02
N PRO A 37 12.30 -1.01 20.46
CA PRO A 37 13.08 -2.24 20.31
C PRO A 37 13.19 -2.99 21.66
N GLY A 38 13.09 -4.33 21.62
CA GLY A 38 13.18 -5.19 22.82
C GLY A 38 11.88 -5.34 23.64
N LYS A 39 10.84 -4.54 23.38
CA LYS A 39 9.55 -4.68 24.07
C LYS A 39 8.81 -5.95 23.64
N LYS A 40 8.79 -6.96 24.51
CA LYS A 40 8.03 -8.20 24.30
C LYS A 40 6.55 -8.00 24.66
N ARG A 41 5.64 -8.54 23.85
CA ARG A 41 4.20 -8.55 24.08
C ARG A 41 3.64 -9.91 23.65
N SER A 42 2.48 -10.29 24.16
CA SER A 42 1.75 -11.43 23.64
C SER A 42 1.37 -11.21 22.17
N LYS A 43 1.51 -12.28 21.38
CA LYS A 43 1.12 -12.28 19.96
C LYS A 43 -0.40 -12.12 19.85
N VAL A 44 -0.84 -11.22 18.99
CA VAL A 44 -2.26 -11.13 18.62
C VAL A 44 -2.50 -12.15 17.53
N PHE A 45 -3.34 -13.14 17.79
CA PHE A 45 -3.79 -14.07 16.77
C PHE A 45 -4.77 -13.37 15.84
N VAL A 46 -4.51 -13.46 14.55
CA VAL A 46 -5.30 -12.86 13.47
C VAL A 46 -5.64 -13.98 12.51
N GLU A 47 -6.87 -13.99 12.05
CA GLU A 47 -7.32 -14.96 11.05
C GLU A 47 -6.51 -14.80 9.76
N PRO A 48 -5.93 -15.88 9.23
CA PRO A 48 -5.19 -15.82 7.98
C PRO A 48 -6.20 -15.63 6.84
N ILE A 49 -6.17 -14.45 6.22
CA ILE A 49 -6.92 -14.16 5.00
C ILE A 49 -5.90 -14.05 3.88
N THR A 50 -6.09 -14.81 2.80
CA THR A 50 -5.15 -14.75 1.67
C THR A 50 -5.26 -13.43 0.94
N ASP A 51 -4.18 -13.05 0.26
CA ASP A 51 -4.17 -11.78 -0.45
C ASP A 51 -5.21 -11.71 -1.56
N LYS A 52 -5.54 -12.87 -2.14
CA LYS A 52 -6.55 -13.05 -3.18
C LYS A 52 -7.97 -12.98 -2.62
N GLU A 53 -8.23 -13.45 -1.41
CA GLU A 53 -9.57 -13.46 -0.82
C GLU A 53 -10.00 -12.10 -0.27
N TRP A 54 -9.04 -11.26 0.11
CA TRP A 54 -9.31 -9.96 0.73
C TRP A 54 -10.25 -9.07 -0.08
N LYS A 55 -11.39 -8.67 0.51
CA LYS A 55 -12.49 -8.02 -0.23
C LYS A 55 -12.57 -6.49 -0.07
N TYR A 56 -11.97 -5.90 0.96
CA TYR A 56 -12.16 -4.49 1.33
C TYR A 56 -11.02 -3.58 0.84
N PHE A 57 -11.34 -2.55 0.08
CA PHE A 57 -10.39 -1.56 -0.41
C PHE A 57 -10.70 -0.18 0.16
N ARG A 58 -9.66 0.66 0.15
CA ARG A 58 -9.83 2.06 0.55
C ARG A 58 -10.74 2.75 -0.46
N GLY A 59 -11.75 3.45 0.05
CA GLY A 59 -12.75 4.12 -0.74
C GLY A 59 -14.05 3.33 -0.95
N ASP A 60 -14.11 2.07 -0.52
CA ASP A 60 -15.35 1.29 -0.56
C ASP A 60 -16.39 1.88 0.39
N ILE A 61 -17.67 1.72 0.04
CA ILE A 61 -18.79 1.99 0.96
C ILE A 61 -19.12 0.70 1.69
N VAL A 62 -19.15 0.78 3.00
CA VAL A 62 -19.38 -0.36 3.88
C VAL A 62 -20.41 -0.02 4.94
N GLN A 63 -21.11 -1.05 5.42
CA GLN A 63 -22.04 -0.96 6.54
C GLN A 63 -21.48 -1.66 7.77
N ILE A 64 -21.64 -1.05 8.93
CA ILE A 64 -21.27 -1.66 10.21
C ILE A 64 -22.38 -2.63 10.62
N LEU A 65 -22.02 -3.88 10.88
CA LEU A 65 -22.93 -4.94 11.31
C LEU A 65 -23.09 -5.01 12.82
N ASN A 66 -22.03 -4.69 13.57
CA ASN A 66 -21.98 -4.82 15.02
C ASN A 66 -21.21 -3.63 15.63
N GLY A 67 -21.70 -3.12 16.76
CA GLY A 67 -21.05 -2.04 17.53
C GLY A 67 -21.94 -0.82 17.76
N LYS A 68 -21.34 0.28 18.23
CA LYS A 68 -22.03 1.52 18.57
C LYS A 68 -22.84 2.12 17.41
N ASP A 69 -22.28 2.03 16.21
CA ASP A 69 -22.84 2.62 14.99
C ASP A 69 -23.44 1.56 14.05
N ASN A 70 -24.05 0.51 14.62
CA ASN A 70 -24.68 -0.56 13.86
C ASN A 70 -25.70 -0.01 12.84
N GLY A 71 -25.69 -0.56 11.64
CA GLY A 71 -26.59 -0.21 10.54
C GLY A 71 -26.17 1.04 9.77
N LYS A 72 -25.22 1.84 10.27
CA LYS A 72 -24.73 3.03 9.55
C LYS A 72 -23.75 2.62 8.45
N GLN A 73 -23.79 3.39 7.36
CA GLN A 73 -22.91 3.22 6.20
C GLN A 73 -21.87 4.33 6.16
N GLY A 74 -20.66 4.00 5.74
CA GLY A 74 -19.58 4.96 5.60
C GLY A 74 -18.49 4.49 4.66
N LYS A 75 -17.59 5.41 4.30
CA LYS A 75 -16.49 5.15 3.38
C LYS A 75 -15.27 4.60 4.12
N VAL A 76 -14.58 3.64 3.54
CA VAL A 76 -13.34 3.09 4.11
C VAL A 76 -12.17 4.06 3.90
N THR A 77 -11.59 4.59 4.98
CA THR A 77 -10.45 5.52 4.94
C THR A 77 -9.10 4.80 5.01
N GLN A 78 -9.01 3.73 5.79
CA GLN A 78 -7.78 2.97 5.98
C GLN A 78 -8.05 1.49 6.14
N VAL A 79 -7.17 0.68 5.57
CA VAL A 79 -7.16 -0.77 5.72
C VAL A 79 -5.80 -1.21 6.25
N VAL A 80 -5.81 -2.06 7.28
CA VAL A 80 -4.60 -2.66 7.88
C VAL A 80 -4.73 -4.18 7.82
N ARG A 81 -4.18 -4.76 6.74
CA ARG A 81 -4.26 -6.20 6.46
C ARG A 81 -3.62 -7.07 7.54
N ALA A 82 -2.51 -6.61 8.13
CA ALA A 82 -1.80 -7.35 9.18
C ALA A 82 -2.65 -7.64 10.44
N ARG A 83 -3.78 -6.96 10.62
CA ARG A 83 -4.71 -7.17 11.75
C ARG A 83 -6.16 -7.34 11.31
N ASN A 84 -6.41 -7.51 10.02
CA ASN A 84 -7.75 -7.55 9.44
C ASN A 84 -8.62 -6.35 9.86
N TRP A 85 -8.02 -5.17 9.90
CA TRP A 85 -8.68 -3.94 10.34
C TRP A 85 -9.12 -3.07 9.18
N VAL A 86 -10.31 -2.49 9.33
CA VAL A 86 -10.93 -1.52 8.42
C VAL A 86 -11.33 -0.31 9.26
N VAL A 87 -11.02 0.88 8.77
CA VAL A 87 -11.42 2.15 9.38
C VAL A 87 -12.43 2.81 8.48
N VAL A 88 -13.54 3.24 9.07
CA VAL A 88 -14.66 3.85 8.37
C VAL A 88 -14.76 5.30 8.79
N GLU A 89 -14.93 6.19 7.81
CA GLU A 89 -14.98 7.64 8.01
C GLU A 89 -16.09 8.06 8.97
N GLY A 90 -15.74 8.78 10.05
CA GLY A 90 -16.70 9.36 11.00
C GLY A 90 -17.50 8.36 11.85
N LEU A 91 -17.35 7.05 11.64
CA LEU A 91 -18.08 6.00 12.35
C LEU A 91 -17.17 5.24 13.32
N ASN A 92 -17.80 4.63 14.34
CA ASN A 92 -17.11 3.94 15.43
C ASN A 92 -16.03 4.82 16.07
N THR A 93 -16.39 6.07 16.35
CA THR A 93 -15.48 7.09 16.87
C THR A 93 -15.47 7.14 18.39
N HIS A 94 -14.29 7.45 18.93
CA HIS A 94 -14.09 7.86 20.31
C HIS A 94 -13.47 9.25 20.32
N TYR A 95 -13.74 10.02 21.36
CA TYR A 95 -13.17 11.35 21.47
C TYR A 95 -11.84 11.33 22.21
N ARG A 96 -10.91 12.18 21.78
CA ARG A 96 -9.63 12.41 22.45
C ARG A 96 -9.19 13.86 22.29
N TYR A 97 -8.34 14.31 23.20
CA TYR A 97 -7.70 15.62 23.10
C TYR A 97 -6.46 15.54 22.21
N VAL A 98 -6.28 16.51 21.33
CA VAL A 98 -5.13 16.65 20.43
C VAL A 98 -4.45 18.01 20.68
N GLY A 99 -3.12 18.04 20.58
CA GLY A 99 -2.35 19.28 20.75
C GLY A 99 -2.27 19.80 22.18
N ARG A 100 -2.39 18.92 23.19
CA ARG A 100 -2.27 19.30 24.59
C ARG A 100 -0.84 19.78 24.92
N SER A 101 -0.74 20.94 25.54
CA SER A 101 0.47 21.50 26.16
C SER A 101 0.19 21.82 27.64
N ASP A 102 1.19 22.33 28.37
CA ASP A 102 1.02 22.68 29.79
C ASP A 102 0.00 23.83 29.97
N ASP A 103 0.03 24.82 29.06
CA ASP A 103 -0.90 25.97 29.09
C ASP A 103 -2.23 25.72 28.36
N TYR A 104 -2.29 24.74 27.44
CA TYR A 104 -3.48 24.44 26.65
C TYR A 104 -3.96 23.00 26.84
N ARG A 105 -5.21 22.86 27.32
CA ARG A 105 -5.83 21.54 27.57
C ARG A 105 -5.96 20.65 26.32
N GLY A 106 -5.85 21.23 25.12
CA GLY A 106 -5.98 20.53 23.84
C GLY A 106 -7.37 20.69 23.22
N THR A 107 -7.48 20.40 21.94
CA THR A 107 -8.76 20.41 21.21
C THR A 107 -9.43 19.06 21.30
N TYR A 108 -10.73 19.03 21.58
CA TYR A 108 -11.53 17.81 21.64
C TYR A 108 -11.89 17.36 20.22
N VAL A 109 -11.39 16.19 19.80
CA VAL A 109 -11.52 15.69 18.42
C VAL A 109 -12.02 14.25 18.43
N ALA A 110 -12.96 13.94 17.53
CA ALA A 110 -13.41 12.57 17.27
C ALA A 110 -12.32 11.82 16.49
N SER A 111 -11.99 10.61 16.90
CA SER A 111 -11.03 9.74 16.23
C SER A 111 -11.64 8.38 15.97
N GLU A 112 -11.51 7.89 14.75
CA GLU A 112 -12.05 6.60 14.33
C GLU A 112 -11.31 5.45 15.00
N ALA A 113 -12.05 4.45 15.45
CA ALA A 113 -11.49 3.19 15.93
C ALA A 113 -11.59 2.11 14.84
N PRO A 114 -10.56 1.26 14.68
CA PRO A 114 -10.58 0.19 13.69
C PRO A 114 -11.64 -0.85 14.03
N LEU A 115 -12.31 -1.35 12.99
CA LEU A 115 -13.23 -2.48 13.04
C LEU A 115 -12.56 -3.71 12.41
N LEU A 116 -12.95 -4.89 12.88
CA LEU A 116 -12.59 -6.15 12.22
C LEU A 116 -13.40 -6.32 10.94
N THR A 117 -12.84 -7.00 9.95
CA THR A 117 -13.54 -7.32 8.69
C THR A 117 -14.88 -8.02 8.92
N ARG A 118 -15.01 -8.88 9.94
CA ARG A 118 -16.27 -9.56 10.29
C ARG A 118 -17.39 -8.63 10.77
N HIS A 119 -17.06 -7.43 11.24
CA HIS A 119 -18.05 -6.47 11.75
C HIS A 119 -18.54 -5.50 10.68
N VAL A 120 -18.12 -5.70 9.43
CA VAL A 120 -18.34 -4.76 8.34
C VAL A 120 -18.73 -5.54 7.09
N SER A 121 -19.80 -5.12 6.42
CA SER A 121 -20.22 -5.68 5.14
C SER A 121 -20.04 -4.66 4.01
N LEU A 122 -19.77 -5.14 2.80
CA LEU A 122 -19.81 -4.28 1.62
C LEU A 122 -21.26 -3.92 1.32
N VAL A 123 -21.46 -2.72 0.79
CA VAL A 123 -22.77 -2.26 0.36
C VAL A 123 -22.84 -2.39 -1.15
N ASP A 124 -23.91 -3.02 -1.64
CA ASP A 124 -24.17 -3.09 -3.07
C ASP A 124 -24.57 -1.70 -3.59
N PRO A 125 -23.92 -1.19 -4.66
CA PRO A 125 -24.22 0.14 -5.19
C PRO A 125 -25.64 0.28 -5.74
N THR A 126 -26.33 -0.83 -6.00
CA THR A 126 -27.66 -0.85 -6.63
C THR A 126 -28.78 -0.55 -5.65
N ASP A 127 -28.86 -1.33 -4.58
CA ASP A 127 -29.95 -1.31 -3.62
C ASP A 127 -29.53 -0.67 -2.29
N ARG A 128 -28.23 -0.35 -2.14
CA ARG A 128 -27.62 0.23 -0.93
C ARG A 128 -27.85 -0.62 0.32
N GLN A 129 -28.05 -1.92 0.15
CA GLN A 129 -28.23 -2.86 1.24
C GLN A 129 -26.93 -3.67 1.42
N PRO A 130 -26.62 -4.17 2.63
CA PRO A 130 -25.39 -4.93 2.89
C PRO A 130 -25.42 -6.25 2.14
N THR A 131 -24.29 -6.66 1.57
CA THR A 131 -24.19 -7.92 0.82
C THR A 131 -22.91 -8.67 1.09
N GLU A 132 -23.03 -9.99 1.04
CA GLU A 132 -21.86 -10.83 0.87
C GLU A 132 -21.33 -10.70 -0.57
N VAL A 133 -20.02 -10.88 -0.70
CA VAL A 133 -19.29 -10.65 -1.94
C VAL A 133 -18.40 -11.83 -2.23
N GLU A 134 -18.41 -12.29 -3.47
CA GLU A 134 -17.54 -13.34 -3.98
C GLU A 134 -16.62 -12.79 -5.06
N TRP A 135 -15.47 -13.43 -5.24
CA TRP A 135 -14.58 -13.13 -6.36
C TRP A 135 -14.96 -14.01 -7.54
N ARG A 136 -15.23 -13.39 -8.69
CA ARG A 136 -15.49 -14.07 -9.97
C ARG A 136 -14.59 -13.48 -11.07
N TYR A 137 -14.54 -14.15 -12.22
CA TYR A 137 -13.88 -13.63 -13.41
C TYR A 137 -14.93 -13.10 -14.38
N SER A 138 -14.68 -11.92 -14.93
CA SER A 138 -15.44 -11.35 -16.05
C SER A 138 -15.16 -12.13 -17.33
N GLU A 139 -15.99 -11.93 -18.35
CA GLU A 139 -15.80 -12.49 -19.70
C GLU A 139 -14.46 -12.04 -20.32
N GLU A 140 -14.00 -10.84 -19.96
CA GLU A 140 -12.70 -10.28 -20.37
C GLU A 140 -11.50 -10.89 -19.61
N GLY A 141 -11.75 -11.80 -18.66
CA GLY A 141 -10.72 -12.42 -17.81
C GLY A 141 -10.31 -11.57 -16.59
N GLU A 142 -10.91 -10.40 -16.39
CA GLU A 142 -10.65 -9.56 -15.22
C GLU A 142 -11.26 -10.15 -13.95
N ARG A 143 -10.52 -10.13 -12.84
CA ARG A 143 -11.00 -10.61 -11.55
C ARG A 143 -11.79 -9.52 -10.83
N VAL A 144 -13.09 -9.74 -10.68
CA VAL A 144 -14.04 -8.76 -10.15
C VAL A 144 -14.75 -9.27 -8.89
N ARG A 145 -15.23 -8.34 -8.08
CA ARG A 145 -16.07 -8.62 -6.91
C ARG A 145 -17.53 -8.64 -7.34
N VAL A 146 -18.28 -9.67 -6.97
CA VAL A 146 -19.69 -9.83 -7.33
C VAL A 146 -20.53 -9.97 -6.06
N SER A 147 -21.61 -9.20 -5.99
CA SER A 147 -22.62 -9.26 -4.93
C SER A 147 -23.38 -10.58 -5.02
N THR A 148 -23.43 -11.36 -3.93
CA THR A 148 -24.15 -12.65 -3.93
C THR A 148 -25.67 -12.45 -3.99
N ARG A 149 -26.18 -11.30 -3.51
CA ARG A 149 -27.62 -11.00 -3.49
C ARG A 149 -28.15 -10.62 -4.88
N THR A 150 -27.50 -9.67 -5.55
CA THR A 150 -27.99 -9.11 -6.82
C THR A 150 -27.26 -9.66 -8.05
N GLY A 151 -26.14 -10.36 -7.86
CA GLY A 151 -25.26 -10.80 -8.94
C GLY A 151 -24.47 -9.67 -9.59
N ARG A 152 -24.56 -8.43 -9.09
CA ARG A 152 -23.91 -7.27 -9.72
C ARG A 152 -22.45 -7.12 -9.31
N ILE A 153 -21.67 -6.56 -10.23
CA ILE A 153 -20.25 -6.29 -10.03
C ILE A 153 -20.08 -5.07 -9.13
N ILE A 154 -19.25 -5.20 -8.09
CA ILE A 154 -18.82 -4.11 -7.22
C ILE A 154 -17.41 -3.67 -7.68
N PRO A 155 -17.29 -2.57 -8.45
CA PRO A 155 -16.01 -2.14 -8.98
C PRO A 155 -15.05 -1.76 -7.85
N LYS A 156 -13.74 -1.81 -8.13
CA LYS A 156 -12.74 -1.31 -7.20
C LYS A 156 -12.79 0.22 -7.22
N PRO A 157 -12.92 0.90 -6.06
CA PRO A 157 -12.99 2.35 -6.01
C PRO A 157 -11.68 2.96 -6.47
N LEU A 158 -11.77 4.03 -7.27
CA LEU A 158 -10.61 4.85 -7.59
C LEU A 158 -10.14 5.54 -6.30
N PHE A 159 -8.89 5.29 -5.93
CA PHE A 159 -8.27 5.93 -4.78
C PHE A 159 -6.95 6.57 -5.19
N GLN A 160 -6.70 7.78 -4.67
CA GLN A 160 -5.48 8.53 -4.95
C GLN A 160 -4.24 7.73 -4.57
N ARG A 161 -3.23 7.74 -5.43
CA ARG A 161 -1.97 7.04 -5.18
C ARG A 161 -1.32 7.57 -3.90
N ARG A 162 -0.56 6.71 -3.21
CA ARG A 162 0.17 7.12 -1.99
C ARG A 162 1.19 8.23 -2.25
N ASP A 163 1.68 8.30 -3.48
CA ASP A 163 2.68 9.26 -3.93
C ASP A 163 2.10 10.68 -4.05
N GLY A 164 0.77 10.83 -4.03
CA GLY A 164 0.08 12.11 -4.17
C GLY A 164 0.04 12.67 -5.59
N ILE A 165 0.74 12.03 -6.53
CA ILE A 165 0.80 12.44 -7.93
C ILE A 165 -0.51 12.07 -8.64
N ILE A 166 -1.11 13.05 -9.31
CA ILE A 166 -2.25 12.89 -10.21
C ILE A 166 -1.69 12.93 -11.65
N PRO A 167 -1.67 11.79 -12.37
CA PRO A 167 -1.03 11.72 -13.69
C PRO A 167 -1.58 12.75 -14.69
N GLU A 168 -2.89 13.03 -14.67
CA GLU A 168 -3.54 14.00 -15.55
C GLU A 168 -3.07 15.45 -15.34
N GLN A 169 -2.52 15.75 -14.17
CA GLN A 169 -2.02 17.08 -13.81
C GLN A 169 -0.49 17.16 -13.86
N TRP A 170 0.16 16.07 -14.27
CA TRP A 170 1.61 15.99 -14.34
C TRP A 170 2.15 16.95 -15.41
N LYS A 171 3.23 17.66 -15.07
CA LYS A 171 3.97 18.52 -15.98
C LYS A 171 5.44 18.16 -15.85
N ASP A 172 6.09 17.91 -16.99
CA ASP A 172 7.48 17.51 -17.00
C ASP A 172 8.38 18.64 -16.51
N GLY A 173 9.25 18.30 -15.56
CA GLY A 173 10.28 19.18 -15.04
C GLY A 173 11.53 19.18 -15.92
N PRO A 174 12.55 19.99 -15.55
CA PRO A 174 13.79 20.12 -16.34
C PRO A 174 14.66 18.85 -16.36
N LYS A 175 14.35 17.85 -15.52
CA LYS A 175 15.09 16.58 -15.42
C LYS A 175 14.23 15.37 -15.77
N ASP A 176 12.99 15.59 -16.19
CA ASP A 176 12.08 14.53 -16.57
C ASP A 176 12.20 14.30 -18.08
N THR A 177 12.35 13.05 -18.48
CA THR A 177 12.46 12.65 -19.88
C THR A 177 11.09 12.69 -20.54
N SER A 178 11.01 13.14 -21.79
CA SER A 178 9.76 13.15 -22.55
C SER A 178 9.25 11.71 -22.78
N LEU A 179 7.95 11.56 -23.00
CA LEU A 179 7.35 10.25 -23.27
C LEU A 179 7.85 9.64 -24.59
N GLU A 180 8.13 10.48 -25.58
CA GLU A 180 8.60 10.08 -26.91
C GLU A 180 9.99 9.46 -26.81
N ASP A 181 10.93 10.15 -26.15
CA ASP A 181 12.30 9.67 -25.95
C ASP A 181 12.34 8.40 -25.08
N ALA A 182 11.45 8.29 -24.09
CA ALA A 182 11.40 7.14 -23.19
C ALA A 182 10.82 5.87 -23.84
N LEU A 183 9.92 6.02 -24.81
CA LEU A 183 9.29 4.89 -25.52
C LEU A 183 10.01 4.52 -26.82
N GLU A 184 10.99 5.31 -27.24
CA GLU A 184 11.80 5.04 -28.41
C GLU A 184 12.51 3.68 -28.29
N LYS A 185 12.23 2.77 -29.23
CA LYS A 185 12.85 1.44 -29.28
C LYS A 185 14.22 1.53 -29.94
N THR A 186 15.22 1.87 -29.14
CA THR A 186 16.62 2.00 -29.58
C THR A 186 17.41 0.68 -29.49
N TYR A 187 16.92 -0.30 -28.72
CA TYR A 187 17.63 -1.57 -28.53
C TYR A 187 17.54 -2.47 -29.77
N THR A 188 18.71 -2.79 -30.33
CA THR A 188 18.87 -3.81 -31.37
C THR A 188 19.49 -5.07 -30.77
N PRO A 189 18.83 -6.24 -30.83
CA PRO A 189 19.38 -7.46 -30.26
C PRO A 189 20.65 -7.88 -31.01
N SER A 190 21.75 -8.04 -30.28
CA SER A 190 23.05 -8.46 -30.82
C SER A 190 23.66 -9.57 -29.96
N LEU A 191 24.64 -10.30 -30.52
CA LEU A 191 25.42 -11.31 -29.78
C LEU A 191 26.62 -10.69 -29.05
N LYS A 192 26.80 -9.37 -29.12
CA LYS A 192 27.89 -8.67 -28.45
C LYS A 192 27.48 -8.31 -27.03
N THR A 193 28.44 -8.22 -26.14
CA THR A 193 28.22 -7.66 -24.80
C THR A 193 28.12 -6.14 -24.88
N PHE A 194 27.46 -5.52 -23.89
CA PHE A 194 27.36 -4.07 -23.78
C PHE A 194 28.73 -3.38 -23.77
N GLN A 195 29.71 -4.00 -23.11
CA GLN A 195 31.08 -3.48 -23.05
C GLN A 195 31.75 -3.48 -24.42
N GLU A 196 31.64 -4.58 -25.17
CA GLU A 196 32.20 -4.69 -26.51
C GLU A 196 31.54 -3.69 -27.47
N GLU A 197 30.22 -3.56 -27.44
CA GLU A 197 29.48 -2.61 -28.29
C GLU A 197 29.88 -1.17 -28.02
N ILE A 198 30.04 -0.79 -26.73
CA ILE A 198 30.53 0.55 -26.38
C ILE A 198 31.98 0.76 -26.80
N MET A 199 32.85 -0.24 -26.61
CA MET A 199 34.24 -0.13 -27.04
C MET A 199 34.32 0.11 -28.54
N GLU A 200 33.56 -0.64 -29.33
CA GLU A 200 33.47 -0.43 -30.78
C GLU A 200 32.90 0.95 -31.14
N LYS A 201 31.81 1.38 -30.49
CA LYS A 201 31.16 2.67 -30.74
C LYS A 201 32.05 3.86 -30.38
N MET A 202 32.86 3.73 -29.34
CA MET A 202 33.81 4.75 -28.90
C MET A 202 35.17 4.66 -29.62
N GLY A 203 35.37 3.66 -30.49
CA GLY A 203 36.62 3.43 -31.21
C GLY A 203 37.78 2.97 -30.32
N ILE A 204 37.48 2.38 -29.16
CA ILE A 204 38.49 1.90 -28.21
C ILE A 204 39.01 0.54 -28.66
N VAL A 205 40.31 0.45 -28.92
CA VAL A 205 40.97 -0.79 -29.33
C VAL A 205 41.86 -1.31 -28.21
N GLU A 206 41.53 -2.48 -27.65
CA GLU A 206 42.39 -3.17 -26.68
C GLU A 206 43.17 -4.29 -27.37
N THR A 207 44.48 -4.08 -27.51
CA THR A 207 45.38 -5.06 -28.14
C THR A 207 45.83 -6.17 -27.18
N ARG A 208 45.75 -5.95 -25.87
CA ARG A 208 46.18 -6.93 -24.86
C ARG A 208 45.14 -8.02 -24.70
N ARG A 209 45.59 -9.25 -24.46
CA ARG A 209 44.72 -10.39 -24.13
C ARG A 209 44.73 -10.64 -22.62
N HIS A 210 43.56 -10.99 -22.07
CA HIS A 210 43.47 -11.37 -20.67
C HIS A 210 44.36 -12.60 -20.40
N ARG A 211 45.09 -12.59 -19.29
CA ARG A 211 45.87 -13.76 -18.86
C ARG A 211 44.94 -14.75 -18.17
N LYS A 212 45.26 -16.04 -18.27
CA LYS A 212 44.53 -17.10 -17.58
C LYS A 212 44.62 -16.90 -16.06
N SER A 213 43.49 -16.90 -15.37
CA SER A 213 43.38 -16.83 -13.91
C SER A 213 42.69 -18.08 -13.36
N TYR A 214 42.99 -18.44 -12.12
CA TYR A 214 42.31 -19.50 -11.40
C TYR A 214 41.16 -18.91 -10.58
N TRP A 215 40.03 -19.62 -10.53
CA TRP A 215 38.88 -19.30 -9.67
C TRP A 215 38.67 -20.50 -8.74
N TYR A 216 38.78 -20.30 -7.43
CA TYR A 216 38.62 -21.31 -6.38
C TYR A 216 37.74 -20.75 -5.26
#